data_AF-A0A956U188-F1
#
_entry.id   AF-A0A956U188-F1
#
_cell.length_a   1.000
_cell.length_b   1.000
_cell.length_c   1.000
_cell.angle_alpha   90.00
_cell.angle_beta   90.00
_cell.angle_gamma   90.00
#
_symmetry.space_group_name_H-M   'P 1'
#
loop_
_entity.id
_entity.type
_entity.pdbx_description
1 polymer ?
#
loop_
_entity_poly.entity_id
_entity_poly.type
_entity_poly.pdbx_seq_one_letter_code
_entity_poly.pdbx_strand_id
1 'polypeptide(L)' 'LTILMGALSTLLGLLINSRLRKNAPVDMYDPRFSEDKFGVMVACDKGNVEKVQDILNSHGAEEIKVDGI' A
#
# COMPACT_ATOMS: atom_id res chain seq x y z
N LEU A 1 -22.95 -27.81 -7.08
CA LEU A 1 -22.67 -27.38 -5.69
C LEU A 1 -21.18 -27.26 -5.40
N THR A 2 -20.36 -28.25 -5.78
CA THR A 2 -18.90 -28.28 -5.56
C THR A 2 -18.16 -27.07 -6.15
N ILE A 3 -18.51 -26.64 -7.36
CA ILE A 3 -17.90 -25.46 -8.01
C ILE A 3 -18.23 -24.17 -7.25
N LEU A 4 -19.49 -24.00 -6.81
CA LEU A 4 -19.89 -22.85 -6.00
C LEU A 4 -19.13 -22.81 -4.68
N MET A 5 -18.98 -23.96 -4.02
CA MET A 5 -18.21 -24.07 -2.78
C MET A 5 -16.73 -23.74 -2.99
N GLY A 6 -16.11 -24.24 -4.06
CA GLY A 6 -14.72 -23.91 -4.40
C GLY A 6 -14.52 -22.43 -4.69
N ALA A 7 -15.42 -21.80 -5.44
CA ALA A 7 -15.37 -20.37 -5.74
C ALA A 7 -15.54 -19.51 -4.47
N LEU A 8 -16.50 -19.87 -3.60
CA LEU A 8 -16.71 -19.19 -2.32
C LEU A 8 -15.51 -19.37 -1.38
N SER A 9 -14.93 -20.56 -1.29
CA SER A 9 -13.71 -20.79 -0.49
C SER A 9 -12.53 -19.97 -1.00
N THR A 10 -12.37 -19.84 -2.31
CA THR A 10 -11.32 -19.01 -2.93
C THR A 10 -11.53 -17.53 -2.62
N LEU A 11 -12.76 -17.03 -2.78
CA LEU A 11 -13.11 -15.65 -2.43
C LEU A 11 -12.87 -15.37 -0.94
N LEU A 12 -13.31 -16.28 -0.07
CA LEU A 12 -13.13 -16.15 1.38
C LEU A 12 -11.63 -16.13 1.75
N GLY A 13 -10.85 -17.04 1.15
CA GLY A 13 -9.40 -17.09 1.31
C GLY A 13 -8.73 -15.79 0.86
N LEU A 14 -9.13 -15.24 -0.29
CA LEU A 14 -8.63 -13.96 -0.79
C LEU A 14 -8.91 -12.82 0.18
N LEU A 15 -10.16 -12.71 0.66
CA LEU A 15 -10.58 -11.63 1.57
C LEU A 15 -9.83 -11.69 2.91
N ILE A 16 -9.60 -12.89 3.44
CA ILE A 16 -8.88 -13.09 4.71
C ILE A 16 -7.38 -12.77 4.54
N ASN A 17 -6.72 -13.33 3.51
CA ASN A 17 -5.28 -13.20 3.33
C ASN A 17 -4.85 -11.80 2.89
N SER A 18 -5.64 -11.17 2.01
CA SER A 18 -5.32 -9.84 1.49
C SER A 18 -5.59 -8.72 2.51
N ARG A 19 -6.16 -9.07 3.68
CA ARG A 19 -6.49 -8.13 4.76
C ARG A 19 -7.30 -6.92 4.25
N LEU A 20 -8.21 -7.13 3.28
CA LEU A 20 -9.18 -6.13 2.76
C LEU A 20 -10.26 -5.76 3.80
N ARG A 21 -9.91 -5.78 5.08
CA ARG A 21 -10.83 -5.42 6.17
C ARG A 21 -11.05 -3.92 6.11
N LYS A 22 -12.30 -3.48 6.29
CA LYS A 22 -12.73 -2.07 6.28
C LYS A 22 -11.92 -1.15 7.22
N ASN A 23 -11.22 -1.71 8.21
CA ASN A 23 -10.46 -0.99 9.22
C ASN A 23 -8.93 -1.04 8.97
N ALA A 24 -8.48 -1.44 7.78
CA ALA A 24 -7.09 -1.25 7.39
C ALA A 24 -6.84 0.26 7.25
N PRO A 25 -5.77 0.82 7.86
CA PRO A 25 -5.48 2.24 7.75
C PRO A 25 -5.31 2.63 6.29
N VAL A 26 -6.14 3.58 5.83
CA VAL A 26 -6.13 4.14 4.47
C VAL A 26 -5.17 5.33 4.41
N ASP A 27 -4.21 5.42 5.33
CA ASP A 27 -3.52 6.68 5.60
C ASP A 27 -2.55 7.09 4.49
N MET A 28 -2.25 6.21 3.53
CA MET A 28 -1.33 6.50 2.42
C MET A 28 -1.85 6.14 1.03
N TYR A 29 -3.15 5.86 0.88
CA TYR A 29 -3.72 5.61 -0.45
C TYR A 29 -4.14 6.92 -1.13
N ASP A 30 -3.55 7.22 -2.28
CA ASP A 30 -3.94 8.32 -3.16
C ASP A 30 -4.72 7.76 -4.36
N PRO A 31 -5.91 8.28 -4.71
CA PRO A 31 -6.71 7.79 -5.84
C PRO A 31 -5.94 7.73 -7.17
N ARG A 32 -4.97 8.64 -7.35
CA ARG A 32 -4.08 8.70 -8.53
C ARG A 32 -3.31 7.39 -8.75
N PHE A 33 -3.13 6.58 -7.70
CA PHE A 33 -2.45 5.28 -7.80
C PHE A 33 -3.23 4.22 -8.57
N SER A 34 -4.55 4.38 -8.71
CA SER A 34 -5.38 3.51 -9.55
C SER A 34 -5.51 4.00 -11.00
N GLU A 35 -4.97 5.18 -11.32
CA GLU A 35 -5.06 5.78 -12.66
C GLU A 35 -3.73 5.67 -13.41
N ASP A 36 -2.75 6.50 -13.07
CA ASP A 36 -1.48 6.61 -13.81
C ASP A 36 -0.22 6.69 -12.94
N LYS A 37 -0.34 6.81 -11.61
CA LYS A 37 0.80 6.92 -10.70
C LYS A 37 1.04 5.64 -9.92
N PHE A 38 2.27 5.49 -9.42
CA PHE A 38 2.65 4.42 -8.50
C PHE A 38 3.11 5.03 -7.18
N GLY A 39 2.57 4.52 -6.06
CA GLY A 39 2.98 4.92 -4.71
C GLY A 39 3.92 3.88 -4.10
N VAL A 40 5.00 4.35 -3.46
CA VAL A 40 5.90 3.51 -2.66
C VAL A 40 5.89 4.03 -1.22
N MET A 41 5.47 3.18 -0.29
CA MET A 41 5.48 3.47 1.14
C MET A 41 6.73 2.88 1.79
N VAL A 42 7.45 3.70 2.56
CA VAL A 42 8.58 3.26 3.38
C VAL A 42 8.32 3.66 4.83
N ALA A 43 8.22 2.66 5.71
CA ALA A 43 8.20 2.90 7.16
C ALA A 43 9.64 3.07 7.67
N CYS A 44 9.95 4.21 8.26
CA CYS A 44 11.28 4.49 8.84
C CYS A 44 11.17 5.33 10.11
N ASP A 45 12.16 5.21 11.01
CA ASP A 45 12.29 6.05 12.19
C ASP A 45 12.60 7.51 11.82
N LYS A 46 12.23 8.45 12.70
CA LYS A 46 12.41 9.91 12.47
C LYS A 46 13.84 10.31 12.08
N GLY A 47 14.86 9.60 12.58
CA GLY A 47 16.26 9.88 12.26
C GLY A 47 16.71 9.44 10.86
N ASN A 48 15.90 8.64 10.16
CA ASN A 48 16.24 8.10 8.83
C ASN A 48 15.45 8.75 7.68
N VAL A 49 14.52 9.66 7.98
CA VAL A 49 13.64 10.30 6.99
C VAL A 49 14.45 10.98 5.89
N GLU A 50 15.46 11.77 6.26
CA GLU A 50 16.32 12.51 5.32
C GLU A 50 17.06 11.55 4.37
N LYS A 51 17.66 10.48 4.92
CA LYS A 51 18.35 9.47 4.14
C LYS A 51 17.42 8.73 3.18
N VAL A 52 16.21 8.39 3.62
CA VAL A 52 15.21 7.74 2.76
C VAL A 52 14.74 8.68 1.65
N GLN A 53 14.55 9.96 1.97
CA GLN A 53 14.17 10.98 1.01
C GLN A 53 15.25 11.16 -0.07
N ASP A 54 16.53 11.18 0.30
CA ASP A 54 17.65 11.24 -0.65
C ASP A 54 17.69 10.02 -1.58
N ILE A 55 17.46 8.82 -1.04
CA ILE A 55 17.41 7.59 -1.84
C ILE A 55 16.25 7.66 -2.85
N LEU A 56 15.06 8.10 -2.41
CA LEU A 56 13.89 8.20 -3.28
C LEU A 56 14.09 9.26 -4.37
N ASN A 57 14.64 10.43 -4.02
CA ASN A 57 14.95 11.50 -4.97
C ASN A 57 15.99 11.05 -6.01
N SER A 58 17.05 10.37 -5.58
CA SER A 58 18.10 9.88 -6.50
C SER A 58 17.61 8.82 -7.50
N HIS A 59 16.51 8.12 -7.18
CA HIS A 59 15.92 7.09 -8.03
C HIS A 59 14.71 7.60 -8.84
N GLY A 60 14.48 8.92 -8.88
CA GLY A 60 13.47 9.54 -9.74
C GLY A 60 12.06 9.61 -9.14
N ALA A 61 11.93 9.71 -7.82
CA ALA A 61 10.65 9.99 -7.20
C ALA A 61 10.10 11.37 -7.65
N GLU A 62 8.89 11.38 -8.20
CA GLU A 62 8.23 12.60 -8.68
C GLU A 62 7.65 13.43 -7.52
N GLU A 63 7.09 12.76 -6.50
CA GLU A 63 6.49 13.39 -5.32
C GLU A 63 6.81 12.56 -4.08
N ILE A 64 7.23 13.23 -2.99
CA ILE A 64 7.53 12.60 -1.71
C ILE A 64 6.68 13.26 -0.63
N LYS A 65 5.88 12.46 0.07
CA LYS A 65 5.08 12.89 1.23
C LYS A 65 5.61 12.21 2.49
N VAL A 66 5.85 12.99 3.53
CA VAL A 66 6.22 12.48 4.85
C VAL A 66 5.03 12.67 5.77
N ASP A 67 4.47 11.58 6.27
CA ASP A 67 3.35 11.59 7.21
C ASP A 67 3.82 11.05 8.58
N GLY A 68 3.40 11.70 9.67
CA GLY A 68 3.76 11.28 11.05
C GLY A 68 4.97 11.97 11.71
N ILE A 69 5.30 13.21 11.32
CA ILE A 69 6.32 14.04 12.01
C ILE A 69 5.76 14.57 13.33
#